data_AF-A0A4S2BLT3-F1
#
_entry.id   AF-A0A4S2BLT3-F1
#
_cell.length_a   1.000
_cell.length_b   1.000
_cell.length_c   1.000
_cell.angle_alpha   90.00
_cell.angle_beta   90.00
_cell.angle_gamma   90.00
#
_symmetry.space_group_name_H-M   'P 1'
#
loop_
_entity.id
_entity.type
_entity.pdbx_description
1 polymer ?
#
loop_
_entity_poly.entity_id
_entity_poly.type
_entity_poly.pdbx_seq_one_letter_code
_entity_poly.pdbx_strand_id
1 'polypeptide(L)'
;MENRKDKYLALSEEIDFDNQTQIRKAIIQLLILEIGLQVLYQLGPALIKLLHNHNLRELMLVLLIVVLAGVAIKFGYTTKVLNFSVKRHGLVKLLTIVYWVLVGFLVFGNLLTTFSVWSLPVKKIIEIALIALDAGICEELLFRGVLFNLFGVTFHKSKYDLLWASLGNSVLFGLLHLVNLTHQSVASTVGQIIFAIGLGLILSYLHILSNGIFWCIAFHFLQDFSPQVIHSDLGNPHISLVLSVYGPIILFMVLCIYLFNHELMDSLK
;
A
#
# COMPACT_ATOMS: atom_id res chain seq x y z
N MET A 1 -28.34 6.12 22.29
CA MET A 1 -27.42 6.74 21.32
C MET A 1 -26.29 5.76 21.10
N GLU A 2 -26.17 5.22 19.91
CA GLU A 2 -25.11 4.27 19.54
C GLU A 2 -23.76 5.00 19.57
N ASN A 3 -22.74 4.36 20.15
CA ASN A 3 -21.41 4.94 20.28
C ASN A 3 -20.76 5.05 18.89
N ARG A 4 -20.66 6.27 18.34
CA ARG A 4 -20.07 6.52 17.01
C ARG A 4 -18.65 6.00 16.87
N LYS A 5 -17.94 5.85 17.99
CA LYS A 5 -16.60 5.27 18.07
C LYS A 5 -16.55 3.80 17.64
N ASP A 6 -17.62 3.04 17.83
CA ASP A 6 -17.62 1.61 17.51
C ASP A 6 -18.03 1.33 16.05
N LYS A 7 -18.48 2.37 15.34
CA LYS A 7 -19.04 2.28 13.97
C LYS A 7 -18.35 3.14 12.92
N TYR A 8 -17.25 3.80 13.26
CA TYR A 8 -16.60 4.73 12.33
C TYR A 8 -15.79 4.01 11.24
N LEU A 9 -15.22 2.85 11.55
CA LEU A 9 -14.51 2.01 10.58
C LEU A 9 -15.50 1.33 9.64
N ALA A 10 -15.19 1.29 8.34
CA ALA A 10 -16.01 0.60 7.35
C ALA A 10 -16.18 -0.90 7.63
N LEU A 11 -15.20 -1.50 8.32
CA LEU A 11 -15.26 -2.88 8.80
C LEU A 11 -16.45 -3.16 9.73
N SER A 12 -17.02 -2.15 10.39
CA SER A 12 -18.18 -2.32 11.27
C SER A 12 -19.47 -2.68 10.52
N GLU A 13 -19.52 -2.55 9.20
CA GLU A 13 -20.62 -3.05 8.37
C GLU A 13 -20.58 -4.59 8.22
N GLU A 14 -19.40 -5.20 8.38
CA GLU A 14 -19.14 -6.63 8.16
C GLU A 14 -18.82 -7.39 9.47
N ILE A 15 -18.31 -6.68 10.49
CA ILE A 15 -17.81 -7.24 11.74
C ILE A 15 -18.47 -6.50 12.92
N ASP A 16 -19.17 -7.24 13.77
CA ASP A 16 -19.61 -6.73 15.07
C ASP A 16 -18.42 -6.67 16.05
N PHE A 17 -17.97 -5.44 16.36
CA PHE A 17 -16.85 -5.20 17.26
C PHE A 17 -17.17 -5.46 18.74
N ASP A 18 -18.44 -5.65 19.11
CA ASP A 18 -18.82 -6.11 20.45
C ASP A 18 -18.72 -7.64 20.56
N ASN A 19 -18.73 -8.35 19.43
CA ASN A 19 -18.63 -9.80 19.37
C ASN A 19 -17.18 -10.31 19.26
N GLN A 20 -16.60 -10.69 20.41
CA GLN A 20 -15.23 -11.21 20.47
C GLN A 20 -14.99 -12.46 19.62
N THR A 21 -16.01 -13.30 19.41
CA THR A 21 -15.88 -14.48 18.54
C THR A 21 -15.78 -14.07 17.08
N GLN A 22 -16.55 -13.08 16.64
CA GLN A 22 -16.48 -12.58 15.26
C GLN A 22 -15.15 -11.87 14.99
N ILE A 23 -14.68 -11.03 15.93
CA ILE A 23 -13.36 -10.39 15.85
C ILE A 23 -12.24 -11.42 15.67
N ARG A 24 -12.20 -12.47 16.51
CA ARG A 24 -11.17 -13.52 16.41
C ARG A 24 -11.21 -14.26 15.08
N LYS A 25 -12.42 -14.58 14.59
CA LYS A 25 -12.59 -15.22 13.28
C LYS A 25 -12.08 -14.32 12.14
N ALA A 26 -12.40 -13.03 12.17
CA ALA A 26 -11.96 -12.07 11.16
C ALA A 26 -10.43 -11.93 11.14
N ILE A 27 -9.79 -11.82 12.31
CA ILE A 27 -8.31 -11.75 12.41
C ILE A 27 -7.67 -13.01 11.80
N ILE A 28 -8.15 -14.20 12.16
CA ILE A 28 -7.61 -15.47 11.64
C ILE A 28 -7.81 -15.56 10.12
N GLN A 29 -9.01 -15.23 9.63
CA GLN A 29 -9.32 -15.23 8.20
C GLN A 29 -8.40 -14.30 7.42
N LEU A 30 -8.28 -13.03 7.85
CA LEU A 30 -7.45 -12.04 7.18
C LEU A 30 -5.97 -12.39 7.25
N LEU A 31 -5.50 -12.98 8.36
CA LEU A 31 -4.12 -13.42 8.49
C LEU A 31 -3.80 -14.59 7.53
N ILE A 32 -4.67 -15.60 7.45
CA ILE A 32 -4.49 -16.73 6.52
C ILE A 32 -4.56 -16.23 5.08
N LEU A 33 -5.51 -15.35 4.78
CA LEU A 33 -5.66 -14.74 3.46
C LEU A 33 -4.41 -13.96 3.06
N GLU A 34 -3.92 -13.09 3.94
CA GLU A 34 -2.72 -12.28 3.70
C GLU A 34 -1.51 -13.16 3.44
N ILE A 35 -1.23 -14.15 4.30
CA ILE A 35 -0.08 -15.06 4.12
C ILE A 35 -0.21 -15.83 2.80
N GLY A 36 -1.40 -16.37 2.50
CA GLY A 36 -1.64 -17.14 1.28
C GLY A 36 -1.44 -16.31 0.01
N LEU A 37 -1.99 -15.09 -0.02
CA LEU A 37 -1.85 -14.19 -1.15
C LEU A 37 -0.42 -13.65 -1.29
N GLN A 38 0.29 -13.37 -0.20
CA GLN A 38 1.70 -12.95 -0.24
C GLN A 38 2.61 -14.05 -0.80
N VAL A 39 2.41 -15.31 -0.39
CA VAL A 39 3.15 -16.45 -0.95
C VAL A 39 2.85 -16.59 -2.45
N LEU A 40 1.59 -16.47 -2.86
CA LEU A 40 1.21 -16.56 -4.26
C LEU A 40 1.76 -15.40 -5.09
N TYR A 41 1.77 -14.18 -4.55
CA TYR A 41 2.34 -13.00 -5.19
C TYR A 41 3.84 -13.12 -5.41
N GLN A 42 4.58 -13.65 -4.42
CA GLN A 42 6.04 -13.79 -4.54
C GLN A 42 6.48 -15.01 -5.36
N LEU A 43 5.81 -16.15 -5.20
CA LEU A 43 6.19 -17.39 -5.90
C LEU A 43 5.59 -17.49 -7.31
N GLY A 44 4.41 -16.90 -7.54
CA GLY A 44 3.69 -16.98 -8.81
C GLY A 44 4.54 -16.51 -10.00
N PRO A 45 5.09 -15.29 -9.99
CA PRO A 45 5.96 -14.80 -11.06
C PRO A 45 7.22 -15.65 -11.25
N ALA A 46 7.81 -16.18 -10.16
CA ALA A 46 8.97 -17.07 -10.23
C ALA A 46 8.66 -18.38 -10.97
N LEU A 47 7.49 -18.99 -10.72
CA LEU A 47 7.03 -20.18 -11.42
C LEU A 47 6.67 -19.88 -12.88
N ILE A 48 6.02 -18.74 -13.15
CA ILE A 48 5.67 -18.32 -14.51
C ILE A 48 6.93 -18.13 -15.37
N LYS A 49 8.03 -17.63 -14.80
CA LYS A 49 9.31 -17.46 -15.52
C LYS A 49 9.87 -18.79 -16.08
N LEU A 50 9.50 -19.94 -15.53
CA LEU A 50 9.92 -21.27 -16.01
C LEU A 50 9.26 -21.66 -17.35
N LEU A 51 8.20 -20.97 -17.77
CA LEU A 51 7.55 -21.23 -19.05
C LEU A 51 8.39 -20.70 -20.22
N HIS A 52 8.60 -21.54 -21.23
CA HIS A 52 9.40 -21.19 -22.41
C HIS A 52 8.72 -20.17 -23.34
N ASN A 53 7.39 -20.18 -23.40
CA ASN A 53 6.62 -19.32 -24.32
C ASN A 53 6.33 -17.95 -23.69
N HIS A 54 6.82 -16.89 -24.34
CA HIS A 54 6.64 -15.52 -23.88
C HIS A 54 5.18 -15.10 -23.70
N ASN A 55 4.34 -15.34 -24.71
CA ASN A 55 2.93 -14.93 -24.69
C ASN A 55 2.17 -15.69 -23.61
N LEU A 56 2.54 -16.95 -23.36
CA LEU A 56 1.97 -17.74 -22.26
C LEU A 56 2.36 -17.16 -20.90
N ARG A 57 3.59 -16.66 -20.72
CA ARG A 57 4.00 -15.99 -19.48
C ARG A 57 3.19 -14.74 -19.19
N GLU A 58 3.02 -13.88 -20.19
CA GLU A 58 2.21 -12.66 -20.07
C GLU A 58 0.75 -13.00 -19.73
N LEU A 59 0.16 -13.97 -20.42
CA LEU A 59 -1.20 -14.44 -20.12
C LEU A 59 -1.30 -14.97 -18.69
N MET A 60 -0.35 -15.79 -18.25
CA MET A 60 -0.36 -16.34 -16.89
C MET A 60 -0.18 -15.27 -15.81
N LEU A 61 0.61 -14.22 -16.08
CA LEU A 61 0.76 -13.09 -15.16
C LEU A 61 -0.54 -12.31 -15.04
N VAL A 62 -1.21 -12.02 -16.16
CA VAL A 62 -2.53 -11.37 -16.14
C VAL A 62 -3.56 -12.20 -15.36
N LEU A 63 -3.58 -13.52 -15.57
CA LEU A 63 -4.46 -14.42 -14.82
C LEU A 63 -4.14 -14.42 -13.31
N LEU A 64 -2.85 -14.40 -12.95
CA LEU A 64 -2.41 -14.31 -11.57
C LEU A 64 -2.93 -13.01 -10.90
N ILE A 65 -2.77 -11.86 -11.55
CA ILE A 65 -3.27 -10.56 -11.08
C ILE A 65 -4.78 -10.62 -10.85
N VAL A 66 -5.54 -11.11 -11.85
CA VAL A 66 -7.01 -11.18 -11.76
C VAL A 66 -7.47 -12.10 -10.64
N VAL A 67 -6.83 -13.26 -10.47
CA VAL A 67 -7.16 -14.22 -9.39
C VAL A 67 -6.81 -13.64 -8.03
N LEU A 68 -5.60 -13.10 -7.86
CA LEU A 68 -5.17 -12.45 -6.61
C LEU A 68 -6.13 -11.33 -6.23
N ALA A 69 -6.42 -10.44 -7.18
CA ALA A 69 -7.32 -9.31 -6.95
C ALA A 69 -8.74 -9.77 -6.61
N GLY A 70 -9.28 -10.74 -7.36
CA GLY A 70 -10.62 -11.28 -7.11
C GLY A 70 -10.74 -11.95 -5.73
N VAL A 71 -9.74 -12.71 -5.32
CA VAL A 71 -9.69 -13.35 -4.00
C VAL A 71 -9.55 -12.30 -2.89
N ALA A 72 -8.65 -11.33 -3.05
CA ALA A 72 -8.46 -10.24 -2.08
C ALA A 72 -9.75 -9.41 -1.88
N ILE A 73 -10.41 -9.01 -2.96
CA ILE A 73 -11.66 -8.22 -2.90
C ILE A 73 -12.78 -9.05 -2.26
N LYS A 74 -12.90 -10.33 -2.63
CA LYS A 74 -13.98 -11.19 -2.14
C LYS A 74 -13.86 -11.53 -0.65
N PHE A 75 -12.65 -11.76 -0.15
CA PHE A 75 -12.42 -12.26 1.21
C PHE A 75 -11.78 -11.26 2.16
N GLY A 76 -11.37 -10.09 1.67
CA GLY A 76 -10.75 -9.00 2.42
C GLY A 76 -11.73 -8.03 3.10
N TYR A 77 -13.04 -8.34 3.11
CA TYR A 77 -14.14 -7.51 3.62
C TYR A 77 -14.43 -6.23 2.80
N THR A 78 -13.65 -5.17 2.96
CA THR A 78 -13.94 -3.86 2.34
C THR A 78 -12.66 -3.15 1.90
N THR A 79 -12.75 -2.30 0.88
CA THR A 79 -11.63 -1.43 0.48
C THR A 79 -11.73 -0.05 1.11
N LYS A 80 -12.82 0.26 1.81
CA LYS A 80 -13.03 1.55 2.49
C LYS A 80 -12.39 1.52 3.88
N VAL A 81 -12.00 2.68 4.39
CA VAL A 81 -11.48 2.82 5.76
C VAL A 81 -12.59 3.28 6.71
N LEU A 82 -13.39 4.26 6.30
CA LEU A 82 -14.35 4.98 7.13
C LEU A 82 -15.77 4.88 6.57
N ASN A 83 -16.78 4.86 7.45
CA ASN A 83 -18.20 4.88 7.07
C ASN A 83 -18.74 6.26 6.68
N PHE A 84 -18.03 7.32 7.04
CA PHE A 84 -18.43 8.70 6.74
C PHE A 84 -17.22 9.57 6.43
N SER A 85 -17.47 10.65 5.70
CA SER A 85 -16.45 11.66 5.43
C SER A 85 -16.12 12.46 6.69
N VAL A 86 -14.83 12.63 6.98
CA VAL A 86 -14.35 13.43 8.12
C VAL A 86 -14.00 14.83 7.64
N LYS A 87 -14.61 15.85 8.25
CA LYS A 87 -14.20 17.25 8.02
C LYS A 87 -12.92 17.51 8.81
N ARG A 88 -11.96 18.15 8.15
CA ARG A 88 -10.64 18.46 8.72
C ARG A 88 -10.54 19.94 9.06
N HIS A 89 -9.98 20.26 10.21
CA HIS A 89 -9.86 21.63 10.70
C HIS A 89 -8.40 22.00 11.06
N GLY A 90 -8.16 23.29 11.29
CA GLY A 90 -6.90 23.83 11.81
C GLY A 90 -5.63 23.22 11.18
N LEU A 91 -4.79 22.65 12.03
CA LEU A 91 -3.49 22.08 11.66
C LEU A 91 -3.64 20.85 10.75
N VAL A 92 -4.63 19.97 10.97
CA VAL A 92 -4.83 18.78 10.13
C VAL A 92 -5.15 19.19 8.70
N LYS A 93 -6.00 20.20 8.50
CA LYS A 93 -6.29 20.75 7.18
C LYS A 93 -5.03 21.31 6.50
N LEU A 94 -4.22 22.08 7.22
CA LEU A 94 -2.97 22.63 6.70
C LEU A 94 -1.99 21.52 6.29
N LEU A 95 -1.75 20.54 7.15
CA LEU A 95 -0.85 19.42 6.87
C LEU A 95 -1.35 18.56 5.70
N THR A 96 -2.67 18.41 5.55
CA THR A 96 -3.24 17.75 4.37
C THR A 96 -2.93 18.52 3.08
N ILE A 97 -2.97 19.86 3.10
CA ILE A 97 -2.60 20.67 1.94
C ILE A 97 -1.12 20.46 1.61
N VAL A 98 -0.24 20.50 2.61
CA VAL A 98 1.20 20.23 2.43
C VAL A 98 1.43 18.82 1.89
N TYR A 99 0.69 17.83 2.38
CA TYR A 99 0.70 16.47 1.84
C TYR A 99 0.34 16.43 0.35
N TRP A 100 -0.71 17.14 -0.09
CA TRP A 100 -1.06 17.17 -1.51
C TRP A 100 -0.01 17.88 -2.37
N VAL A 101 0.66 18.90 -1.83
CA VAL A 101 1.82 19.52 -2.50
C VAL A 101 2.97 18.52 -2.64
N LEU A 102 3.27 17.74 -1.58
CA LEU A 102 4.26 16.66 -1.62
C LEU A 102 3.90 15.61 -2.68
N VAL A 103 2.66 15.11 -2.67
CA VAL A 103 2.18 14.14 -3.68
C VAL A 103 2.30 14.73 -5.08
N GLY A 104 1.91 15.99 -5.29
CA GLY A 104 2.05 16.68 -6.56
C GLY A 104 3.50 16.77 -7.05
N PHE A 105 4.44 17.03 -6.14
CA PHE A 105 5.87 17.04 -6.46
C PHE A 105 6.40 15.64 -6.84
N LEU A 106 5.99 14.60 -6.12
CA LEU A 106 6.34 13.21 -6.44
C LEU A 106 5.79 12.78 -7.80
N VAL A 107 4.50 13.09 -8.08
CA VAL A 107 3.89 12.87 -9.39
C VAL A 107 4.66 13.60 -10.49
N PHE A 108 4.96 14.88 -10.28
CA PHE A 108 5.70 15.68 -11.27
C PHE A 108 7.09 15.10 -11.55
N GLY A 109 7.83 14.69 -10.51
CA GLY A 109 9.12 14.03 -10.65
C GLY A 109 9.03 12.72 -11.43
N ASN A 110 8.04 11.87 -11.13
CA ASN A 110 7.81 10.61 -11.85
C ASN A 110 7.37 10.80 -13.30
N LEU A 111 6.63 11.87 -13.62
CA LEU A 111 6.22 12.12 -15.00
C LEU A 111 7.45 12.31 -15.90
N LEU A 112 8.51 12.96 -15.39
CA LEU A 112 9.76 13.14 -16.14
C LEU A 112 10.41 11.80 -16.54
N THR A 113 10.37 10.79 -15.66
CA THR A 113 10.91 9.45 -15.97
C THR A 113 9.92 8.62 -16.78
N THR A 114 8.62 8.73 -16.51
CA THR A 114 7.53 8.06 -17.24
C THR A 114 7.56 8.41 -18.73
N PHE A 115 7.84 9.67 -19.09
CA PHE A 115 7.90 10.08 -20.50
C PHE A 115 8.96 9.31 -21.30
N SER A 116 10.05 8.89 -20.65
CA SER A 116 11.09 8.09 -21.30
C SER A 116 10.63 6.67 -21.67
N VAL A 117 9.61 6.11 -21.00
CA VAL A 117 9.05 4.79 -21.33
C VAL A 117 8.53 4.76 -22.77
N TRP A 118 7.90 5.84 -23.23
CA TRP A 118 7.32 5.94 -24.57
C TRP A 118 8.36 5.98 -25.70
N SER A 119 9.64 6.15 -25.37
CA SER A 119 10.75 6.04 -26.32
C SER A 119 11.24 4.60 -26.53
N LEU A 120 10.74 3.64 -25.75
CA LEU A 120 11.16 2.24 -25.80
C LEU A 120 10.39 1.45 -26.87
N PRO A 121 10.92 0.29 -27.32
CA PRO A 121 10.17 -0.62 -28.16
C PRO A 121 8.85 -1.05 -27.50
N VAL A 122 7.76 -1.15 -28.29
CA VAL A 122 6.40 -1.49 -27.82
C VAL A 122 6.38 -2.68 -26.85
N LYS A 123 7.18 -3.71 -27.14
CA LYS A 123 7.28 -4.89 -26.28
C LYS A 123 7.75 -4.56 -24.84
N LYS A 124 8.74 -3.67 -24.69
CA LYS A 124 9.21 -3.22 -23.37
C LYS A 124 8.19 -2.33 -22.67
N ILE A 125 7.44 -1.52 -23.43
CA ILE A 125 6.35 -0.71 -22.87
C ILE A 125 5.29 -1.62 -22.24
N ILE A 126 4.90 -2.69 -22.95
CA ILE A 126 3.95 -3.69 -22.44
C ILE A 126 4.50 -4.39 -21.19
N GLU A 127 5.77 -4.80 -21.21
CA GLU A 127 6.43 -5.43 -20.06
C GLU A 127 6.42 -4.51 -18.82
N ILE A 128 6.84 -3.25 -18.98
CA ILE A 128 6.83 -2.24 -17.91
C ILE A 128 5.40 -2.00 -17.39
N ALA A 129 4.42 -1.87 -18.30
CA ALA A 129 3.03 -1.68 -17.92
C ALA A 129 2.49 -2.87 -17.11
N LEU A 130 2.82 -4.10 -17.50
CA LEU A 130 2.38 -5.30 -16.79
C LEU A 130 3.01 -5.41 -15.40
N ILE A 131 4.30 -5.12 -15.26
CA ILE A 131 4.99 -5.12 -13.95
C ILE A 131 4.41 -4.04 -13.04
N ALA A 132 4.24 -2.81 -13.55
CA ALA A 132 3.68 -1.70 -12.79
C ALA A 132 2.21 -1.94 -12.41
N LEU A 133 1.41 -2.59 -13.27
CA LEU A 133 0.02 -2.97 -12.96
C LEU A 133 -0.04 -4.09 -11.92
N ASP A 134 0.85 -5.08 -12.01
CA ASP A 134 0.96 -6.15 -11.01
C ASP A 134 1.25 -5.55 -9.64
N ALA A 135 2.32 -4.75 -9.51
CA ALA A 135 2.66 -4.08 -8.26
C ALA A 135 1.52 -3.15 -7.78
N GLY A 136 1.05 -2.26 -8.65
CA GLY A 136 0.02 -1.29 -8.31
C GLY A 136 -1.32 -1.90 -7.89
N ILE A 137 -1.75 -3.02 -8.48
CA ILE A 137 -3.01 -3.69 -8.12
C ILE A 137 -2.79 -4.66 -6.97
N CYS A 138 -1.86 -5.61 -7.10
CA CYS A 138 -1.68 -6.70 -6.16
C CYS A 138 -1.16 -6.20 -4.82
N GLU A 139 -0.13 -5.35 -4.82
CA GLU A 139 0.42 -4.84 -3.55
C GLU A 139 -0.58 -3.92 -2.85
N GLU A 140 -1.31 -3.06 -3.56
CA GLU A 140 -2.31 -2.23 -2.89
C GLU A 140 -3.50 -3.02 -2.35
N LEU A 141 -3.90 -4.12 -3.00
CA LEU A 141 -4.94 -5.01 -2.47
C LEU A 141 -4.46 -5.81 -1.25
N LEU A 142 -3.23 -6.34 -1.29
CA LEU A 142 -2.60 -7.01 -0.16
C LEU A 142 -2.45 -6.05 1.03
N PHE A 143 -1.78 -4.92 0.81
CA PHE A 143 -1.44 -4.00 1.87
C PHE A 143 -2.65 -3.14 2.27
N ARG A 144 -3.23 -2.33 1.38
CA ARG A 144 -4.30 -1.38 1.76
C ARG A 144 -5.67 -2.05 1.85
N GLY A 145 -5.88 -3.15 1.14
CA GLY A 145 -7.08 -3.97 1.30
C GLY A 145 -7.01 -4.89 2.53
N VAL A 146 -6.26 -5.98 2.43
CA VAL A 146 -6.31 -7.10 3.38
C VAL A 146 -5.57 -6.77 4.69
N LEU A 147 -4.30 -6.40 4.61
CA LEU A 147 -3.45 -6.16 5.78
C LEU A 147 -3.88 -4.93 6.58
N PHE A 148 -4.30 -3.85 5.92
CA PHE A 148 -4.83 -2.66 6.61
C PHE A 148 -6.11 -3.02 7.37
N ASN A 149 -6.98 -3.85 6.80
CA ASN A 149 -8.16 -4.36 7.50
C ASN A 149 -7.79 -5.27 8.67
N LEU A 150 -6.80 -6.15 8.50
CA LEU A 150 -6.29 -6.99 9.60
C LEU A 150 -5.86 -6.12 10.79
N PHE A 151 -5.10 -5.06 10.53
CA PHE A 151 -4.70 -4.13 11.58
C PHE A 151 -5.84 -3.26 12.10
N GLY A 152 -6.79 -2.87 11.26
CA GLY A 152 -8.01 -2.17 11.68
C GLY A 152 -8.80 -3.00 12.70
N VAL A 153 -9.01 -4.28 12.43
CA VAL A 153 -9.66 -5.21 13.38
C VAL A 153 -8.79 -5.42 14.62
N THR A 154 -7.47 -5.59 14.46
CA THR A 154 -6.57 -5.86 15.58
C THR A 154 -6.48 -4.68 16.55
N PHE A 155 -6.45 -3.45 16.03
CA PHE A 155 -6.24 -2.24 16.82
C PHE A 155 -7.52 -1.47 17.14
N HIS A 156 -8.73 -1.97 16.81
CA HIS A 156 -10.01 -1.25 16.99
C HIS A 156 -10.26 -0.63 18.38
N LYS A 157 -9.64 -1.17 19.45
CA LYS A 157 -9.76 -0.61 20.83
C LYS A 157 -8.73 0.48 21.14
N SER A 158 -7.72 0.65 20.31
CA SER A 158 -6.66 1.64 20.49
C SER A 158 -7.19 3.05 20.27
N LYS A 159 -6.65 4.02 21.01
CA LYS A 159 -6.92 5.44 20.75
C LYS A 159 -6.36 5.90 19.39
N TYR A 160 -5.32 5.22 18.89
CA TYR A 160 -4.60 5.60 17.67
C TYR A 160 -4.54 4.42 16.69
N ASP A 161 -5.67 3.76 16.51
CA ASP A 161 -5.86 2.61 15.64
C ASP A 161 -5.43 2.84 14.19
N LEU A 162 -5.84 3.93 13.53
CA LEU A 162 -5.42 4.26 12.16
C LEU A 162 -3.92 4.51 12.07
N LEU A 163 -3.30 5.10 13.10
CA LEU A 163 -1.85 5.27 13.16
C LEU A 163 -1.15 3.92 13.24
N TRP A 164 -1.58 3.03 14.15
CA TRP A 164 -0.96 1.71 14.29
C TRP A 164 -1.16 0.85 13.05
N ALA A 165 -2.35 0.91 12.43
CA ALA A 165 -2.61 0.24 11.16
C ALA A 165 -1.67 0.75 10.07
N SER A 166 -1.53 2.07 9.92
CA SER A 166 -0.65 2.68 8.90
C SER A 166 0.82 2.35 9.12
N LEU A 167 1.30 2.40 10.38
CA LEU A 167 2.68 2.07 10.73
C LEU A 167 2.99 0.60 10.45
N GLY A 168 2.16 -0.31 10.96
CA GLY A 168 2.34 -1.76 10.74
C GLY A 168 2.29 -2.10 9.26
N ASN A 169 1.35 -1.51 8.53
CA ASN A 169 1.20 -1.70 7.09
C ASN A 169 2.44 -1.26 6.31
N SER A 170 2.92 -0.04 6.57
CA SER A 170 4.04 0.57 5.84
C SER A 170 5.36 -0.11 6.15
N VAL A 171 5.57 -0.54 7.40
CA VAL A 171 6.78 -1.30 7.78
C VAL A 171 6.80 -2.65 7.07
N LEU A 172 5.70 -3.41 7.08
CA LEU A 172 5.64 -4.69 6.38
C LEU A 172 5.77 -4.54 4.86
N PHE A 173 5.20 -3.47 4.29
CA PHE A 173 5.35 -3.13 2.88
C PHE A 173 6.83 -2.90 2.51
N GLY A 174 7.55 -2.17 3.34
CA GLY A 174 9.01 -2.04 3.20
C GLY A 174 9.72 -3.38 3.31
N LEU A 175 9.48 -4.12 4.40
CA LEU A 175 10.17 -5.39 4.68
C LEU A 175 9.93 -6.48 3.64
N LEU A 176 8.84 -6.41 2.86
CA LEU A 176 8.60 -7.32 1.75
C LEU A 176 9.79 -7.35 0.78
N HIS A 177 10.48 -6.23 0.59
CA HIS A 177 11.60 -6.09 -0.32
C HIS A 177 12.88 -6.83 0.12
N LEU A 178 12.89 -7.45 1.30
CA LEU A 178 13.98 -8.35 1.70
C LEU A 178 14.15 -9.53 0.73
N VAL A 179 13.11 -9.90 -0.03
CA VAL A 179 13.22 -10.91 -1.09
C VAL A 179 14.27 -10.56 -2.15
N ASN A 180 14.59 -9.27 -2.31
CA ASN A 180 15.54 -8.78 -3.29
C ASN A 180 16.99 -9.08 -2.92
N LEU A 181 17.30 -9.46 -1.67
CA LEU A 181 18.65 -9.89 -1.28
C LEU A 181 19.19 -11.09 -2.09
N THR A 182 18.31 -11.79 -2.80
CA THR A 182 18.67 -12.88 -3.71
C THR A 182 19.43 -12.40 -4.97
N HIS A 183 19.30 -11.13 -5.34
CA HIS A 183 19.85 -10.58 -6.59
C HIS A 183 20.30 -9.10 -6.51
N GLN A 184 19.98 -8.40 -5.42
CA GLN A 184 20.31 -7.00 -5.14
C GLN A 184 21.25 -6.89 -3.93
N SER A 185 22.13 -5.89 -3.93
CA SER A 185 23.05 -5.67 -2.80
C SER A 185 22.31 -5.34 -1.50
N VAL A 186 22.93 -5.63 -0.35
CA VAL A 186 22.36 -5.29 0.97
C VAL A 186 22.09 -3.78 1.08
N ALA A 187 23.05 -2.95 0.67
CA ALA A 187 22.91 -1.49 0.76
C ALA A 187 21.75 -0.97 -0.09
N SER A 188 21.62 -1.47 -1.33
CA SER A 188 20.51 -1.08 -2.20
C SER A 188 19.17 -1.56 -1.66
N THR A 189 19.11 -2.79 -1.12
CA THR A 189 17.91 -3.34 -0.49
C THR A 189 17.47 -2.53 0.73
N VAL A 190 18.40 -2.12 1.59
CA VAL A 190 18.09 -1.23 2.72
C VAL A 190 17.57 0.11 2.22
N GLY A 191 18.16 0.69 1.18
CA GLY A 191 17.66 1.91 0.55
C GLY A 191 16.23 1.76 0.03
N GLN A 192 15.93 0.63 -0.64
CA GLN A 192 14.59 0.31 -1.13
C GLN A 192 13.58 0.12 0.00
N ILE A 193 13.95 -0.53 1.11
CA ILE A 193 13.09 -0.69 2.28
C ILE A 193 12.72 0.68 2.87
N ILE A 194 13.69 1.59 3.04
CA ILE A 194 13.44 2.93 3.58
C ILE A 194 12.50 3.72 2.65
N PHE A 195 12.75 3.67 1.34
CA PHE A 195 11.88 4.27 0.34
C PHE A 195 10.45 3.71 0.44
N ALA A 196 10.31 2.39 0.43
CA ALA A 196 9.03 1.70 0.46
C ALA A 196 8.27 1.98 1.77
N ILE A 197 8.93 2.12 2.92
CA ILE A 197 8.26 2.55 4.17
C ILE A 197 7.68 3.96 4.02
N GLY A 198 8.44 4.90 3.44
CA GLY A 198 7.98 6.26 3.18
C GLY A 198 6.77 6.31 2.23
N LEU A 199 6.86 5.59 1.11
CA LEU A 199 5.77 5.41 0.15
C LEU A 199 4.55 4.73 0.80
N GLY A 200 4.82 3.73 1.64
CA GLY A 200 3.87 3.02 2.50
C GLY A 200 2.95 3.97 3.27
N LEU A 201 3.58 4.94 3.97
CA LEU A 201 2.87 5.92 4.79
C LEU A 201 2.12 6.95 3.94
N ILE A 202 2.71 7.40 2.82
CA ILE A 202 2.03 8.29 1.86
C ILE A 202 0.72 7.67 1.37
N LEU A 203 0.79 6.40 0.97
CA LEU A 203 -0.34 5.63 0.46
C LEU A 203 -1.34 5.25 1.56
N SER A 204 -0.88 4.95 2.78
CA SER A 204 -1.78 4.73 3.93
C SER A 204 -2.60 5.98 4.22
N TYR A 205 -1.98 7.16 4.20
CA TYR A 205 -2.71 8.41 4.36
C TYR A 205 -3.63 8.69 3.16
N LEU A 206 -3.20 8.40 1.93
CA LEU A 206 -4.05 8.50 0.74
C LEU A 206 -5.30 7.64 0.87
N HIS A 207 -5.15 6.40 1.36
CA HIS A 207 -6.24 5.45 1.57
C HIS A 207 -7.25 5.97 2.58
N ILE A 208 -6.78 6.52 3.70
CA ILE A 208 -7.64 7.17 4.72
C ILE A 208 -8.38 8.37 4.11
N LEU A 209 -7.68 9.23 3.36
CA LEU A 209 -8.25 10.46 2.82
C LEU A 209 -9.25 10.23 1.69
N SER A 210 -8.96 9.26 0.82
CA SER A 210 -9.79 8.92 -0.34
C SER A 210 -10.88 7.90 -0.02
N ASN A 211 -10.79 7.25 1.15
CA ASN A 211 -11.70 6.23 1.63
C ASN A 211 -11.89 5.06 0.64
N GLY A 212 -10.81 4.68 -0.04
CA GLY A 212 -10.79 3.63 -1.05
C GLY A 212 -9.39 3.43 -1.60
N ILE A 213 -9.13 2.29 -2.23
CA ILE A 213 -7.78 1.94 -2.70
C ILE A 213 -7.49 2.37 -4.13
N PHE A 214 -8.50 2.82 -4.90
CA PHE A 214 -8.31 3.16 -6.32
C PHE A 214 -7.20 4.18 -6.55
N TRP A 215 -7.17 5.24 -5.74
CA TRP A 215 -6.13 6.28 -5.85
C TRP A 215 -4.77 5.79 -5.39
N CYS A 216 -4.71 4.82 -4.47
CA CYS A 216 -3.47 4.15 -4.09
C CYS A 216 -2.92 3.34 -5.27
N ILE A 217 -3.77 2.54 -5.92
CA ILE A 217 -3.42 1.75 -7.11
C ILE A 217 -2.89 2.66 -8.22
N ALA A 218 -3.61 3.75 -8.53
CA ALA A 218 -3.22 4.67 -9.59
C ALA A 218 -1.89 5.39 -9.29
N PHE A 219 -1.69 5.82 -8.04
CA PHE A 219 -0.45 6.49 -7.64
C PHE A 219 0.75 5.52 -7.64
N HIS A 220 0.56 4.30 -7.12
CA HIS A 220 1.61 3.28 -7.09
C HIS A 220 1.98 2.82 -8.50
N PHE A 221 0.97 2.54 -9.35
CA PHE A 221 1.21 2.26 -10.77
C PHE A 221 2.05 3.37 -11.42
N LEU A 222 1.72 4.63 -11.19
CA LEU A 222 2.47 5.75 -11.77
C LEU A 222 3.92 5.83 -11.24
N GLN A 223 4.15 5.48 -9.97
CA GLN A 223 5.49 5.42 -9.39
C GLN A 223 6.36 4.34 -10.06
N ASP A 224 5.74 3.23 -10.42
CA ASP A 224 6.41 2.06 -10.99
C ASP A 224 6.41 2.04 -12.52
N PHE A 225 5.59 2.86 -13.17
CA PHE A 225 5.56 3.00 -14.63
C PHE A 225 6.75 3.82 -15.15
N SER A 226 7.95 3.30 -14.92
CA SER A 226 9.24 3.86 -15.30
C SER A 226 10.13 2.79 -15.93
N PRO A 227 11.19 3.13 -16.66
CA PRO A 227 12.14 2.13 -17.15
C PRO A 227 12.86 1.38 -16.02
N GLN A 228 12.78 1.86 -14.78
CA GLN A 228 13.55 1.30 -13.68
C GLN A 228 13.12 -0.13 -13.34
N VAL A 229 11.82 -0.45 -13.47
CA VAL A 229 11.23 -1.72 -13.00
C VAL A 229 11.69 -2.97 -13.76
N ILE A 230 12.38 -2.80 -14.89
CA ILE A 230 12.99 -3.90 -15.65
C ILE A 230 14.48 -4.09 -15.33
N HIS A 231 15.05 -3.29 -14.43
CA HIS A 231 16.42 -3.50 -13.92
C HIS A 231 16.43 -4.52 -12.78
N SER A 232 17.58 -5.19 -12.60
CA SER A 232 17.80 -6.15 -11.51
C SER A 232 18.06 -5.49 -10.15
N ASP A 233 18.41 -4.20 -10.13
CA ASP A 233 18.59 -3.43 -8.90
C ASP A 233 17.61 -2.26 -8.93
N LEU A 234 16.62 -2.31 -8.05
CA LEU A 234 15.54 -1.34 -7.95
C LEU A 234 15.76 -0.33 -6.80
N GLY A 235 16.73 -0.60 -5.93
CA GLY A 235 17.03 0.24 -4.79
C GLY A 235 18.05 1.35 -5.08
N ASN A 236 18.45 2.05 -4.02
CA ASN A 236 19.52 3.03 -4.05
C ASN A 236 20.54 2.72 -2.95
N PRO A 237 21.79 2.37 -3.28
CA PRO A 237 22.80 1.98 -2.29
C PRO A 237 23.33 3.14 -1.45
N HIS A 238 23.05 4.40 -1.83
CA HIS A 238 23.45 5.59 -1.06
C HIS A 238 22.47 5.85 0.10
N ILE A 239 22.54 5.01 1.14
CA ILE A 239 21.62 5.03 2.29
C ILE A 239 21.51 6.42 2.94
N SER A 240 22.62 7.17 3.04
CA SER A 240 22.59 8.52 3.62
C SER A 240 21.74 9.51 2.81
N LEU A 241 21.77 9.41 1.48
CA LEU A 241 20.92 10.19 0.59
C LEU A 241 19.46 9.75 0.68
N VAL A 242 19.20 8.44 0.72
CA VAL A 242 17.85 7.90 0.90
C VAL A 242 17.24 8.39 2.21
N LEU A 243 17.99 8.34 3.32
CA LEU A 243 17.54 8.82 4.63
C LEU A 243 17.33 10.33 4.67
N SER A 244 18.17 11.13 4.01
CA SER A 244 18.01 12.58 4.00
C SER A 244 16.73 13.03 3.28
N VAL A 245 16.27 12.24 2.29
CA VAL A 245 15.01 12.49 1.57
C VAL A 245 13.83 11.87 2.31
N TYR A 246 13.85 10.56 2.56
CA TYR A 246 12.69 9.82 3.05
C TYR A 246 12.54 9.85 4.57
N GLY A 247 13.60 10.10 5.33
CA GLY A 247 13.51 10.27 6.79
C GLY A 247 12.56 11.41 7.19
N PRO A 248 12.74 12.64 6.66
CA PRO A 248 11.81 13.74 6.89
C PRO A 248 10.39 13.44 6.40
N ILE A 249 10.22 12.78 5.25
CA ILE A 249 8.90 12.38 4.73
C ILE A 249 8.21 11.41 5.70
N ILE A 250 8.91 10.38 6.19
CA ILE A 250 8.38 9.42 7.15
C ILE A 250 7.90 10.15 8.40
N LEU A 251 8.73 11.02 9.00
CA LEU A 251 8.35 11.79 10.19
C LEU A 251 7.12 12.68 9.94
N PHE A 252 7.10 13.37 8.79
CA PHE A 252 5.97 14.19 8.38
C PHE A 252 4.69 13.38 8.22
N MET A 253 4.76 12.20 7.58
CA MET A 253 3.60 11.33 7.39
C MET A 253 3.09 10.76 8.70
N VAL A 254 3.98 10.33 9.61
CA VAL A 254 3.60 9.88 10.95
C VAL A 254 2.85 11.00 11.69
N LEU A 255 3.34 12.24 11.63
CA LEU A 255 2.66 13.39 12.21
C LEU A 255 1.28 13.65 11.59
N CYS A 256 1.16 13.59 10.26
CA CYS A 256 -0.11 13.77 9.56
C CYS A 256 -1.16 12.74 9.99
N ILE A 257 -0.77 11.47 10.03
CA ILE A 257 -1.67 10.37 10.40
C ILE A 257 -2.02 10.45 11.88
N TYR A 258 -1.05 10.71 12.75
CA TYR A 258 -1.28 10.88 14.20
C TYR A 258 -2.30 11.99 14.47
N LEU A 259 -2.10 13.18 13.91
CA LEU A 259 -2.99 14.32 14.14
C LEU A 259 -4.37 14.11 13.52
N PHE A 260 -4.44 13.50 12.33
CA PHE A 260 -5.73 13.12 11.74
C PHE A 260 -6.49 12.13 12.62
N ASN A 261 -5.83 11.07 13.09
CA ASN A 261 -6.45 10.07 13.97
C ASN A 261 -6.89 10.72 15.29
N HIS A 262 -6.08 11.61 15.86
CA HIS A 262 -6.43 12.34 17.07
C HIS A 262 -7.69 13.21 16.88
N GLU A 263 -7.73 14.05 15.84
CA GLU A 263 -8.88 14.92 15.53
C GLU A 263 -10.14 14.09 15.25
N LEU A 264 -10.00 12.96 14.53
CA LEU A 264 -11.09 12.02 14.31
C LEU A 264 -11.63 11.48 15.64
N MET A 265 -10.78 10.94 16.51
CA MET A 265 -11.24 10.35 17.78
C MET A 265 -11.86 11.38 18.72
N ASP A 266 -11.41 12.63 18.69
CA ASP A 266 -12.05 13.71 19.45
C ASP A 266 -13.42 14.09 18.89
N SER A 267 -13.62 14.03 17.57
CA SER A 267 -14.91 14.30 16.93
C SER A 267 -15.97 13.21 17.16
N LEU A 268 -15.55 12.02 17.61
CA LEU A 268 -16.42 10.86 17.87
C LEU A 268 -16.87 10.73 19.33
N LYS A 269 -16.31 11.55 20.23
CA LYS A 269 -16.79 11.69 21.62
C LYS A 269 -18.10 12.48 21.66
#